data_AF-A0A0N0ITQ7-F1
#
_entry.id   AF-A0A0N0ITQ7-F1
#
_cell.length_a   1.000
_cell.length_b   1.000
_cell.length_c   1.000
_cell.angle_alpha   90.00
_cell.angle_beta   90.00
_cell.angle_gamma   90.00
#
_symmetry.space_group_name_H-M   'P 1'
#
loop_
_entity.id
_entity.type
_entity.pdbx_description
1 polymer ?
#
loop_
_entity_poly.entity_id
_entity_poly.type
_entity_poly.pdbx_seq_one_letter_code
_entity_poly.pdbx_strand_id
1 'polypeptide(L)'
;MGHLNYYKNVIILIILLTLTNCSKSSTDSFNGFVENKYKKCNNSEVCLVDLKSLPFKWDKFYIFSENHFPEILTKDKISLVLGIEYDKDITLNDRLIIFTFKGKVVHEILTKYKKDNLIDSTPLLVDFYLDKETPLFFKNDNAKFIIKKDNSNYVLYWDNTDFNNNKVDP
;
A
#
# COMPACT_ATOMS: atom_id res chain seq x y z
N MET A 1 25.46 -8.36 48.23
CA MET A 1 25.86 -8.42 46.80
C MET A 1 24.75 -8.99 45.90
N GLY A 2 23.47 -8.74 46.18
CA GLY A 2 22.33 -9.31 45.43
C GLY A 2 21.37 -8.29 44.79
N HIS A 3 21.38 -7.02 45.22
CA HIS A 3 20.46 -6.01 44.72
C HIS A 3 20.83 -5.47 43.33
N LEU A 4 22.12 -5.45 42.96
CA LEU A 4 22.56 -4.89 41.68
C LEU A 4 22.13 -5.73 40.47
N ASN A 5 22.05 -7.06 40.64
CA ASN A 5 21.61 -7.99 39.58
C ASN A 5 20.09 -7.94 39.37
N TYR A 6 19.32 -7.63 40.41
CA TYR A 6 17.87 -7.49 40.30
C TYR A 6 17.49 -6.28 39.44
N TYR A 7 18.09 -5.11 39.67
CA TYR A 7 17.83 -3.91 38.87
C TYR A 7 18.19 -4.07 37.40
N LYS A 8 19.33 -4.73 37.07
CA LYS A 8 19.68 -5.01 35.68
C LYS A 8 18.66 -5.89 34.96
N ASN A 9 18.17 -6.93 35.64
CA ASN A 9 17.18 -7.84 35.06
C ASN A 9 15.81 -7.17 34.88
N VAL A 10 15.40 -6.29 35.80
CA VAL A 10 14.14 -5.53 35.69
C VAL A 10 14.19 -4.52 34.53
N ILE A 11 15.32 -3.84 34.32
CA ILE A 11 15.48 -2.90 33.20
C ILE A 11 15.42 -3.62 31.85
N ILE A 12 16.05 -4.80 31.73
CA ILE A 12 15.98 -5.62 30.50
C ILE A 12 14.54 -6.08 30.22
N LEU A 13 13.79 -6.44 31.27
CA LEU A 13 12.39 -6.86 31.14
C LEU A 13 11.48 -5.71 30.69
N ILE A 14 11.70 -4.49 31.19
CA ILE A 14 10.94 -3.30 30.79
C ILE A 14 11.24 -2.95 29.32
N ILE A 15 12.50 -3.04 28.88
CA ILE A 15 12.87 -2.82 27.47
C ILE A 15 12.21 -3.87 26.57
N LEU A 16 12.19 -5.15 26.97
CA LEU A 16 11.49 -6.21 26.22
C LEU A 16 9.98 -5.98 26.14
N LEU A 17 9.35 -5.50 27.21
CA LEU A 17 7.91 -5.23 27.26
C LEU A 17 7.49 -3.99 26.46
N THR A 18 8.40 -3.03 26.24
CA THR A 18 8.12 -1.88 25.33
C THR A 18 8.23 -2.23 23.84
N LEU A 19 8.85 -3.37 23.50
CA LEU A 19 8.99 -3.84 22.12
C LEU A 19 7.80 -4.70 21.64
N THR A 20 6.89 -5.08 22.54
CA THR A 20 5.64 -5.77 22.16
C THR A 20 4.51 -4.79 21.83
N ASN A 21 4.86 -3.56 21.43
CA ASN A 21 3.87 -2.65 20.89
C ASN A 21 3.38 -3.27 19.57
N CYS A 22 2.26 -4.00 19.66
CA CYS A 22 1.61 -4.67 18.54
C CYS A 22 1.55 -3.69 17.37
N SER A 23 2.38 -3.93 16.36
CA SER A 23 2.24 -3.25 15.09
C SER A 23 0.85 -3.58 14.60
N LYS A 24 -0.09 -2.63 14.68
CA LYS A 24 -1.27 -2.66 13.82
C LYS A 24 -0.76 -3.05 12.44
N SER A 25 -1.34 -4.10 11.85
CA SER A 25 -0.93 -4.59 10.54
C SER A 25 -0.81 -3.38 9.61
N SER A 26 0.28 -3.31 8.86
CA SER A 26 0.57 -2.22 7.93
C SER A 26 -0.65 -1.93 7.03
N THR A 27 -1.32 -2.98 6.58
CA THR A 27 -2.57 -2.94 5.81
C THR A 27 -3.73 -2.25 6.54
N ASP A 28 -3.87 -2.46 7.86
CA ASP A 28 -4.92 -1.80 8.66
C ASP A 28 -4.71 -0.28 8.72
N SER A 29 -3.44 0.16 8.73
CA SER A 29 -3.09 1.58 8.74
C SER A 29 -3.42 2.28 7.42
N PHE A 30 -3.19 1.60 6.29
CA PHE A 30 -3.54 2.11 4.96
C PHE A 30 -5.07 2.17 4.77
N ASN A 31 -5.76 1.07 5.11
CA ASN A 31 -7.22 0.97 5.02
C ASN A 31 -7.90 2.04 5.89
N GLY A 32 -7.46 2.20 7.14
CA GLY A 32 -7.99 3.23 8.04
C GLY A 32 -7.71 4.66 7.56
N PHE A 33 -6.58 4.90 6.89
CA PHE A 33 -6.29 6.20 6.27
C PHE A 33 -7.31 6.55 5.18
N VAL A 34 -7.58 5.62 4.26
CA VAL A 34 -8.53 5.84 3.15
C VAL A 34 -9.95 6.02 3.66
N GLU A 35 -10.40 5.18 4.60
CA GLU A 35 -11.72 5.31 5.21
C GLU A 35 -11.90 6.67 5.90
N ASN A 36 -10.90 7.11 6.67
CA ASN A 36 -10.94 8.40 7.35
C ASN A 36 -10.98 9.56 6.36
N LYS A 37 -10.22 9.48 5.26
CA LYS A 37 -10.25 10.48 4.19
C LYS A 37 -11.63 10.54 3.53
N TYR A 38 -12.20 9.39 3.18
CA TYR A 38 -13.54 9.32 2.60
C TYR A 38 -14.62 9.90 3.52
N LYS A 39 -14.61 9.54 4.82
CA LYS A 39 -15.56 10.09 5.81
C LYS A 39 -15.48 11.61 5.93
N LYS A 40 -14.27 12.19 5.87
CA LYS A 40 -14.06 13.65 5.90
C LYS A 40 -14.55 14.37 4.65
N CYS A 41 -14.70 13.66 3.54
CA CYS A 41 -15.32 14.20 2.31
C CYS A 41 -16.86 14.24 2.38
N ASN A 42 -17.47 13.99 3.56
CA ASN A 42 -18.93 14.00 3.76
C ASN A 42 -19.70 13.13 2.76
N ASN A 43 -19.14 12.00 2.34
CA ASN A 43 -19.73 11.10 1.35
C ASN A 43 -20.02 11.75 -0.02
N SER A 44 -19.25 12.77 -0.42
CA SER A 44 -19.24 13.26 -1.80
C SER A 44 -18.97 12.10 -2.78
N GLU A 45 -19.62 12.11 -3.95
CA GLU A 45 -19.42 11.12 -5.02
C GLU A 45 -17.96 11.06 -5.52
N VAL A 46 -17.23 12.16 -5.36
CA VAL A 46 -15.81 12.29 -5.70
C VAL A 46 -15.08 12.83 -4.47
N CYS A 47 -14.17 12.03 -3.91
CA CYS A 47 -13.31 12.42 -2.79
C CYS A 47 -11.84 12.28 -3.20
N LEU A 48 -11.16 13.40 -3.39
CA LEU A 48 -9.74 13.40 -3.72
C LEU A 48 -8.90 13.00 -2.51
N VAL A 49 -7.94 12.11 -2.73
CA VAL A 49 -6.94 11.70 -1.76
C VAL A 49 -5.55 11.80 -2.37
N ASP A 50 -4.68 12.47 -1.63
CA ASP A 50 -3.25 12.51 -1.91
C ASP A 50 -2.54 11.49 -1.01
N LEU A 51 -1.95 10.47 -1.64
CA LEU A 51 -1.21 9.42 -0.93
C LEU A 51 0.09 9.94 -0.31
N LYS A 52 0.56 11.15 -0.66
CA LYS A 52 1.65 11.82 0.06
C LYS A 52 1.37 11.97 1.55
N SER A 53 0.09 12.03 1.94
CA SER A 53 -0.35 12.21 3.31
C SER A 53 -0.45 10.91 4.13
N LEU A 54 0.07 9.79 3.61
CA LEU A 54 0.16 8.52 4.35
C LEU A 54 1.01 8.66 5.62
N PRO A 55 0.74 7.83 6.67
CA PRO A 55 1.41 7.93 7.97
C PRO A 55 2.87 7.44 7.96
N PHE A 56 3.44 7.15 6.79
CA PHE A 56 4.82 6.71 6.60
C PHE A 56 5.45 7.44 5.41
N LYS A 57 6.78 7.59 5.43
CA LYS A 57 7.54 8.22 4.35
C LYS A 57 7.71 7.26 3.18
N TRP A 58 7.51 7.75 1.96
CA TRP A 58 7.68 6.98 0.73
C TRP A 58 8.00 7.94 -0.43
N ASP A 59 8.78 7.49 -1.41
CA ASP A 59 9.21 8.25 -2.61
C ASP A 59 8.54 7.72 -3.88
N LYS A 60 8.41 6.40 -4.00
CA LYS A 60 7.70 5.72 -5.08
C LYS A 60 6.78 4.64 -4.54
N PHE A 61 5.72 4.34 -5.26
CA PHE A 61 5.02 3.08 -5.06
C PHE A 61 4.73 2.39 -6.38
N TYR A 62 4.77 1.07 -6.35
CA TYR A 62 4.67 0.18 -7.51
C TYR A 62 3.43 -0.68 -7.39
N ILE A 63 2.86 -1.07 -8.52
CA ILE A 63 1.69 -1.96 -8.55
C ILE A 63 2.01 -3.13 -9.48
N PHE A 64 1.90 -4.35 -8.96
CA PHE A 64 2.11 -5.60 -9.68
C PHE A 64 0.82 -6.42 -9.66
N SER A 65 0.31 -6.82 -10.83
CA SER A 65 -0.87 -7.69 -10.96
C SER A 65 -0.94 -8.29 -12.36
N GLU A 66 -1.60 -9.45 -12.52
CA GLU A 66 -1.82 -10.10 -13.82
C GLU A 66 -2.46 -9.17 -14.85
N ASN A 67 -3.41 -8.32 -14.44
CA ASN A 67 -4.17 -7.48 -15.36
C ASN A 67 -3.38 -6.30 -15.94
N HIS A 68 -2.21 -5.99 -15.36
CA HIS A 68 -1.48 -4.77 -15.69
C HIS A 68 -0.01 -5.04 -16.06
N PHE A 69 0.65 -5.97 -15.37
CA PHE A 69 2.03 -6.40 -15.62
C PHE A 69 2.18 -7.92 -15.42
N PRO A 70 1.50 -8.76 -16.22
CA PRO A 70 1.53 -10.22 -16.06
C PRO A 70 2.93 -10.81 -16.21
N GLU A 71 3.83 -10.13 -16.90
CA GLU A 71 5.19 -10.55 -17.10
C GLU A 71 6.10 -10.32 -15.88
N ILE A 72 5.66 -9.58 -14.85
CA ILE A 72 6.47 -9.11 -13.71
C ILE A 72 5.94 -9.67 -12.37
N LEU A 73 5.61 -10.96 -12.33
CA LEU A 73 5.04 -11.59 -11.11
C LEU A 73 6.05 -12.42 -10.30
N THR A 74 7.24 -12.67 -10.84
CA THR A 74 8.29 -13.40 -10.14
C THR A 74 9.16 -12.47 -9.30
N LYS A 75 9.67 -12.95 -8.17
CA LYS A 75 10.52 -12.20 -7.24
C LYS A 75 11.73 -11.57 -7.91
N ASP A 76 12.35 -12.26 -8.88
CA ASP A 76 13.52 -11.76 -9.60
C ASP A 76 13.16 -10.56 -10.49
N LYS A 77 12.01 -10.61 -11.15
CA LYS A 77 11.52 -9.53 -12.01
C LYS A 77 10.99 -8.35 -11.21
N ILE A 78 10.31 -8.62 -10.09
CA ILE A 78 9.91 -7.60 -9.14
C ILE A 78 11.16 -6.91 -8.59
N SER A 79 12.18 -7.67 -8.18
CA SER A 79 13.45 -7.12 -7.69
C SER A 79 14.11 -6.21 -8.73
N LEU A 80 14.13 -6.65 -9.99
CA LEU A 80 14.68 -5.88 -11.11
C LEU A 80 13.93 -4.54 -11.29
N VAL A 81 12.60 -4.55 -11.26
CA VAL A 81 11.78 -3.33 -11.38
C VAL A 81 11.97 -2.38 -10.21
N LEU A 82 12.05 -2.93 -9.00
CA LEU A 82 12.25 -2.14 -7.78
C LEU A 82 13.67 -1.56 -7.70
N GLY A 83 14.66 -2.26 -8.26
CA GLY A 83 16.08 -2.01 -7.99
C GLY A 83 16.48 -2.37 -6.56
N ILE A 84 15.73 -3.28 -5.93
CA ILE A 84 15.85 -3.71 -4.52
C ILE A 84 15.61 -5.21 -4.51
N GLU A 85 16.37 -5.97 -3.72
CA GLU A 85 16.10 -7.39 -3.53
C GLU A 85 14.71 -7.60 -2.91
N TYR A 86 13.92 -8.46 -3.55
CA TYR A 86 12.57 -8.84 -3.14
C TYR A 86 12.45 -10.36 -3.15
N ASP A 87 11.82 -10.92 -2.12
CA ASP A 87 11.92 -12.34 -1.79
C ASP A 87 10.64 -13.14 -2.05
N LYS A 88 9.57 -12.49 -2.50
CA LYS A 88 8.26 -13.13 -2.70
C LYS A 88 7.86 -13.15 -4.18
N ASP A 89 7.44 -14.33 -4.64
CA ASP A 89 6.65 -14.44 -5.86
C ASP A 89 5.19 -14.05 -5.56
N ILE A 90 4.48 -13.55 -6.57
CA ILE A 90 3.04 -13.36 -6.51
C ILE A 90 2.36 -14.18 -7.61
N THR A 91 1.13 -14.60 -7.37
CA THR A 91 0.34 -15.40 -8.31
C THR A 91 -0.47 -14.52 -9.25
N LEU A 92 -1.04 -15.12 -10.30
CA LEU A 92 -1.94 -14.43 -11.24
C LEU A 92 -3.16 -13.78 -10.56
N ASN A 93 -3.53 -14.31 -9.40
CA ASN A 93 -4.64 -13.86 -8.60
C ASN A 93 -4.25 -12.83 -7.54
N ASP A 94 -2.98 -12.43 -7.49
CA ASP A 94 -2.50 -11.47 -6.50
C ASP A 94 -2.37 -10.07 -7.11
N ARG A 95 -2.61 -9.06 -6.28
CA ARG A 95 -2.20 -7.68 -6.52
C ARG A 95 -1.31 -7.24 -5.38
N LEU A 96 -0.11 -6.81 -5.74
CA LEU A 96 0.93 -6.39 -4.82
C LEU A 96 1.22 -4.91 -5.04
N ILE A 97 1.15 -4.14 -3.97
CA ILE A 97 1.51 -2.74 -3.95
C ILE A 97 2.70 -2.57 -3.01
N ILE A 98 3.78 -2.01 -3.53
CA ILE A 98 5.02 -1.80 -2.77
C ILE A 98 5.31 -0.32 -2.70
N PHE A 99 5.41 0.24 -1.51
CA PHE A 99 5.93 1.57 -1.27
C PHE A 99 7.42 1.48 -0.95
N THR A 100 8.22 2.34 -1.57
CA THR A 100 9.65 2.44 -1.32
C THR A 100 10.05 3.82 -0.83
N PHE A 101 11.09 3.90 0.00
CA PHE A 101 11.71 5.14 0.44
C PHE A 101 13.22 4.95 0.47
N LYS A 102 13.97 5.84 -0.18
CA LYS A 102 15.45 5.79 -0.21
C LYS A 102 16.02 4.40 -0.55
N GLY A 103 15.45 3.75 -1.56
CA GLY A 103 15.92 2.44 -2.04
C GLY A 103 15.61 1.27 -1.11
N LYS A 104 14.57 1.39 -0.26
CA LYS A 104 14.10 0.30 0.61
C LYS A 104 12.58 0.16 0.53
N VAL A 105 12.08 -1.07 0.65
CA VAL A 105 10.65 -1.32 0.86
C VAL A 105 10.27 -0.83 2.26
N VAL A 106 9.26 0.02 2.34
CA VAL A 106 8.76 0.59 3.61
C VAL A 106 7.33 0.16 3.93
N HIS A 107 6.59 -0.29 2.91
CA HIS A 107 5.23 -0.78 3.07
C HIS A 107 4.87 -1.71 1.92
N GLU A 108 4.07 -2.72 2.22
CA GLU A 108 3.58 -3.72 1.26
C GLU A 108 2.08 -3.95 1.52
N ILE A 109 1.30 -4.02 0.45
CA ILE A 109 -0.10 -4.43 0.47
C ILE A 109 -0.24 -5.57 -0.53
N LEU A 110 -0.49 -6.78 -0.03
CA LEU A 110 -0.78 -7.95 -0.84
C LEU A 110 -2.27 -8.29 -0.74
N THR A 111 -2.93 -8.25 -1.88
CA THR A 111 -4.35 -8.56 -2.04
C THR A 111 -4.49 -9.81 -2.90
N LYS A 112 -5.37 -10.74 -2.50
CA LYS A 112 -5.63 -11.98 -3.26
C LYS A 112 -7.06 -12.00 -3.76
N TYR A 113 -7.25 -12.22 -5.05
CA TYR A 113 -8.56 -12.40 -5.70
C TYR A 113 -8.83 -13.89 -5.91
N LYS A 114 -9.99 -14.40 -5.46
CA LYS A 114 -10.45 -15.72 -5.92
C LYS A 114 -11.21 -15.52 -7.23
N LYS A 115 -10.68 -16.08 -8.32
CA LYS A 115 -11.29 -16.02 -9.66
C LYS A 115 -12.65 -16.74 -9.71
N ASP A 116 -12.86 -17.70 -8.80
CA ASP A 116 -14.08 -18.47 -8.65
C ASP A 116 -14.66 -18.31 -7.23
N ASN A 117 -15.90 -17.81 -7.16
CA ASN A 117 -16.69 -17.45 -5.97
C ASN A 117 -16.49 -16.03 -5.44
N LEU A 118 -17.45 -15.17 -5.81
CA LEU A 118 -17.71 -13.80 -5.32
C LEU A 118 -17.99 -13.68 -3.80
N ILE A 119 -17.64 -14.68 -2.99
CA ILE A 119 -18.02 -14.74 -1.58
C ILE A 119 -16.85 -15.28 -0.76
N ASP A 120 -16.40 -14.47 0.20
CA ASP A 120 -15.42 -14.78 1.25
C ASP A 120 -13.93 -14.93 0.87
N SER A 121 -13.33 -13.77 0.67
CA SER A 121 -12.07 -13.41 1.34
C SER A 121 -12.17 -11.94 1.72
N THR A 122 -11.83 -11.59 2.96
CA THR A 122 -11.90 -10.24 3.58
C THR A 122 -12.16 -9.14 2.55
N PRO A 123 -13.36 -8.52 2.52
CA PRO A 123 -13.65 -7.46 1.58
C PRO A 123 -12.50 -6.47 1.61
N LEU A 124 -11.89 -6.20 0.46
CA LEU A 124 -10.90 -5.15 0.36
C LEU A 124 -11.56 -3.88 0.84
N LEU A 125 -11.20 -3.42 2.04
CA LEU A 125 -11.65 -2.11 2.45
C LEU A 125 -11.16 -1.11 1.40
N VAL A 126 -9.98 -1.31 0.80
CA VAL A 126 -9.45 -0.43 -0.26
C VAL A 126 -8.88 -1.25 -1.42
N ASP A 127 -9.32 -0.94 -2.63
CA ASP A 127 -8.74 -1.43 -3.88
C ASP A 127 -8.25 -0.30 -4.80
N PHE A 128 -7.39 -0.61 -5.77
CA PHE A 128 -6.93 0.34 -6.80
C PHE A 128 -7.52 -0.02 -8.16
N TYR A 129 -8.19 0.92 -8.82
CA TYR A 129 -8.58 0.78 -10.21
C TYR A 129 -7.38 1.07 -11.12
N LEU A 130 -6.99 0.08 -11.92
CA LEU A 130 -5.87 0.16 -12.86
C LEU A 130 -6.41 0.00 -14.27
N ASP A 131 -6.27 1.03 -15.08
CA ASP A 131 -6.51 0.95 -16.52
C ASP A 131 -5.18 0.76 -17.27
N LYS A 132 -5.25 0.62 -18.60
CA LYS A 132 -4.06 0.42 -19.44
C LYS A 132 -3.10 1.61 -19.45
N GLU A 133 -3.54 2.80 -19.03
CA GLU A 133 -2.70 4.00 -19.00
C GLU A 133 -1.97 4.17 -17.66
N THR A 134 -2.37 3.41 -16.65
CA THR A 134 -1.80 3.46 -15.31
C THR A 134 -0.30 3.16 -15.37
N PRO A 135 0.59 4.01 -14.82
CA PRO A 135 2.02 3.75 -14.85
C PRO A 135 2.41 2.57 -13.93
N LEU A 136 3.58 1.97 -14.20
CA LEU A 136 4.16 0.92 -13.36
C LEU A 136 4.45 1.38 -11.93
N PHE A 137 4.78 2.66 -11.78
CA PHE A 137 5.01 3.28 -10.49
C PHE A 137 4.51 4.72 -10.47
N PHE A 138 4.17 5.17 -9.28
CA PHE A 138 3.84 6.56 -8.97
C PHE A 138 4.93 7.15 -8.08
N LYS A 139 5.13 8.46 -8.18
CA LYS A 139 6.01 9.20 -7.29
C LYS A 139 5.17 9.89 -6.20
N ASN A 140 5.80 10.21 -5.09
CA ASN A 140 5.14 10.88 -3.97
C ASN A 140 4.50 12.22 -4.34
N ASP A 141 5.06 12.93 -5.30
CA ASP A 141 4.59 14.24 -5.75
C ASP A 141 3.40 14.21 -6.72
N ASN A 142 3.08 13.05 -7.32
CA ASN A 142 2.04 12.93 -8.34
C ASN A 142 0.98 11.85 -8.06
N ALA A 143 0.96 11.28 -6.85
CA ALA A 143 0.04 10.21 -6.46
C ALA A 143 -1.30 10.74 -5.93
N LYS A 144 -2.08 11.35 -6.83
CA LYS A 144 -3.45 11.79 -6.56
C LYS A 144 -4.45 10.74 -7.02
N PHE A 145 -5.44 10.45 -6.17
CA PHE A 145 -6.46 9.45 -6.43
C PHE A 145 -7.85 10.00 -6.05
N ILE A 146 -8.88 9.48 -6.70
CA ILE A 146 -10.27 9.65 -6.32
C ILE A 146 -10.69 8.40 -5.55
N ILE A 147 -11.16 8.57 -4.33
CA ILE A 147 -11.82 7.52 -3.56
C ILE A 147 -13.30 7.48 -3.98
N LYS A 148 -13.78 6.32 -4.42
CA LYS A 148 -15.21 5.99 -4.48
C LYS A 148 -15.54 4.87 -3.51
N LYS A 149 -16.75 4.84 -2.96
CA LYS A 149 -17.23 3.75 -2.12
C LYS A 149 -18.26 2.94 -2.88
N ASP A 150 -18.05 1.63 -2.98
CA ASP A 150 -19.02 0.68 -3.50
C ASP A 150 -19.30 -0.40 -2.44
N ASN A 151 -20.54 -0.42 -1.93
CA ASN A 151 -20.95 -1.24 -0.79
C ASN A 151 -20.03 -1.04 0.43
N SER A 152 -19.29 -2.09 0.81
CA SER A 152 -18.37 -2.09 1.95
C SER A 152 -16.92 -1.77 1.56
N ASN A 153 -16.64 -1.53 0.27
CA ASN A 153 -15.29 -1.36 -0.27
C ASN A 153 -15.06 0.09 -0.74
N TYR A 154 -13.82 0.55 -0.64
CA TYR A 154 -13.32 1.78 -1.24
C TYR A 154 -12.48 1.43 -2.46
N VAL A 155 -12.59 2.21 -3.53
CA VAL A 155 -11.78 2.05 -4.75
C VAL A 155 -11.07 3.37 -5.04
N LEU A 156 -9.75 3.28 -5.22
CA LEU A 156 -8.86 4.37 -5.57
C LEU A 156 -8.69 4.40 -7.09
N TYR A 157 -9.23 5.42 -7.73
CA TYR A 157 -9.02 5.71 -9.14
C TYR A 157 -7.87 6.69 -9.27
N TRP A 158 -6.88 6.37 -10.07
CA TRP A 158 -5.81 7.33 -10.35
C TRP A 158 -6.39 8.56 -11.05
N ASP A 159 -6.12 9.74 -10.51
CA ASP A 159 -6.49 11.01 -11.13
C ASP A 159 -5.36 11.44 -12.09
N ASN A 160 -5.55 11.14 -13.37
CA ASN A 160 -4.59 11.42 -14.43
C ASN A 160 -4.77 12.81 -15.08
N THR A 161 -5.63 13.67 -14.53
CA THR A 161 -5.91 15.00 -15.11
C THR A 161 -4.65 15.84 -15.26
N ASP A 162 -3.73 15.80 -14.28
CA ASP A 162 -2.43 16.46 -14.35
C ASP A 162 -1.47 15.85 -15.39
N PHE A 163 -1.61 14.56 -15.71
CA PHE A 163 -0.78 13.87 -16.70
C PHE A 163 -1.23 14.18 -18.13
N ASN A 164 -2.54 14.24 -18.36
CA ASN A 164 -3.12 14.59 -19.65
C ASN A 164 -2.98 16.07 -20.00
N ASN A 165 -2.97 16.97 -19.01
CA ASN A 165 -2.69 18.39 -19.25
C ASN A 165 -1.21 18.68 -19.60
N ASN A 166 -0.30 17.74 -19.32
CA ASN A 166 1.10 17.81 -19.72
C ASN A 166 1.41 17.05 -21.01
N LYS A 167 0.44 16.30 -21.56
CA LYS A 167 0.43 15.91 -22.97
C LYS A 167 -0.07 17.11 -23.78
N VAL A 168 0.74 18.17 -23.83
CA VAL A 168 0.66 19.08 -24.97
C VAL A 168 1.18 18.27 -26.16
N ASP A 169 0.34 18.20 -27.20
CA ASP A 169 0.52 17.47 -28.46
C ASP A 169 1.95 17.57 -29.05
N PRO A 170 2.38 16.56 -29.85
CA PRO A 170 3.74 16.38 -30.37
C PRO A 170 4.38 17.60 -31.05
#